data_AF-A0A6M3K8F6-F1
#
_entry.id   AF-A0A6M3K8F6-F1
#
_cell.length_a   1.000
_cell.length_b   1.000
_cell.length_c   1.000
_cell.angle_alpha   90.00
_cell.angle_beta   90.00
_cell.angle_gamma   90.00
#
_symmetry.space_group_name_H-M   'P 1'
#
loop_
_entity.id
_entity.type
_entity.pdbx_description
1 polymer ?
#
loop_
_entity_poly.entity_id
_entity_poly.type
_entity_poly.pdbx_seq_one_letter_code
_entity_poly.pdbx_strand_id
1 'polypeptide(L)'
;MNRTKLDPVKLIRYKTINSCLSQFFNCSRKDLDSLNGRFETKNELGEFKSYPVQKSISLIRKMKVWAWVENKETIHFFVRKNATERDLVHCFSHEIGHTQRPFHKSLIEEKKACIYSKVALMAYDIAKQIKRETESIP
;
A
#
# COMPACT_ATOMS: atom_id res chain seq x y z
N MET A 1 -23.47 -11.59 -18.93
CA MET A 1 -22.77 -10.91 -17.81
C MET A 1 -21.56 -11.74 -17.43
N ASN A 2 -20.38 -11.41 -17.95
CA ASN A 2 -19.14 -12.01 -17.46
C ASN A 2 -18.89 -11.46 -16.07
N ARG A 3 -19.02 -12.31 -15.05
CA ARG A 3 -18.52 -12.00 -13.71
C ARG A 3 -17.04 -11.70 -13.89
N THR A 4 -16.62 -10.46 -13.67
CA THR A 4 -15.20 -10.11 -13.48
C THR A 4 -14.75 -10.89 -12.26
N LYS A 5 -14.28 -12.11 -12.48
CA LYS A 5 -13.46 -12.81 -11.51
C LYS A 5 -12.25 -11.89 -11.37
N LEU A 6 -12.12 -11.24 -10.23
CA LEU A 6 -10.85 -10.64 -9.86
C LEU A 6 -9.88 -11.82 -9.89
N ASP A 7 -8.99 -11.87 -10.88
CA ASP A 7 -7.89 -12.81 -10.83
C ASP A 7 -7.20 -12.60 -9.48
N PRO A 8 -6.98 -13.68 -8.71
CA PRO A 8 -6.56 -13.53 -7.33
C PRO A 8 -5.19 -12.83 -7.31
N VAL A 9 -5.17 -11.60 -6.78
CA VAL A 9 -3.94 -10.85 -6.59
C VAL A 9 -3.04 -11.65 -5.64
N LYS A 10 -1.86 -12.04 -6.12
CA LYS A 10 -0.86 -12.75 -5.35
C LYS A 10 -0.29 -11.82 -4.29
N LEU A 11 -0.07 -12.35 -3.08
CA LEU A 11 0.48 -11.58 -1.97
C LEU A 11 1.87 -12.10 -1.60
N ILE A 12 2.87 -11.22 -1.55
CA ILE A 12 4.23 -11.52 -1.11
C ILE A 12 4.59 -10.67 0.10
N ARG A 13 4.71 -11.33 1.27
CA ARG A 13 5.02 -10.69 2.54
C ARG A 13 6.51 -10.71 2.85
N TYR A 14 7.04 -9.57 3.24
CA TYR A 14 8.40 -9.45 3.77
C TYR A 14 8.43 -9.33 5.29
N LYS A 15 9.41 -10.00 5.91
CA LYS A 15 9.60 -9.98 7.37
C LYS A 15 10.18 -8.66 7.89
N THR A 16 10.93 -7.95 7.04
CA THR A 16 11.61 -6.69 7.43
C THR A 16 11.40 -5.61 6.37
N ILE A 17 11.48 -4.34 6.79
CA ILE A 17 11.44 -3.20 5.86
C ILE A 17 12.59 -3.30 4.85
N ASN A 18 13.80 -3.65 5.30
CA ASN A 18 14.97 -3.70 4.43
C ASN A 18 14.82 -4.79 3.36
N SER A 19 14.32 -5.98 3.69
CA SER A 19 14.05 -7.01 2.68
C SER A 19 12.98 -6.58 1.69
N CYS A 20 11.97 -5.84 2.17
CA CYS A 20 10.90 -5.28 1.35
C CYS A 20 11.47 -4.27 0.33
N LEU A 21 12.24 -3.29 0.82
CA LEU A 21 12.85 -2.25 -0.01
C LEU A 21 13.93 -2.81 -0.95
N SER A 22 14.71 -3.80 -0.52
CA SER A 22 15.73 -4.43 -1.40
C SER A 22 15.09 -5.07 -2.62
N GLN A 23 13.91 -5.68 -2.46
CA GLN A 23 13.15 -6.25 -3.57
C GLN A 23 12.52 -5.15 -4.44
N PHE A 24 11.93 -4.12 -3.84
CA PHE A 24 11.39 -2.97 -4.58
C PHE A 24 12.43 -2.28 -5.46
N PHE A 25 13.64 -2.07 -4.95
CA PHE A 25 14.73 -1.44 -5.69
C PHE A 25 15.56 -2.42 -6.52
N ASN A 26 15.23 -3.72 -6.48
CA ASN A 26 15.98 -4.79 -7.12
C ASN A 26 17.50 -4.70 -6.84
N CYS A 27 17.86 -4.59 -5.56
CA CYS A 27 19.25 -4.47 -5.12
C CYS A 27 19.56 -5.38 -3.94
N SER A 28 20.84 -5.59 -3.64
CA SER A 28 21.21 -6.31 -2.41
C SER A 28 20.92 -5.45 -1.17
N ARG A 29 20.83 -6.09 0.00
CA ARG A 29 20.69 -5.37 1.27
C ARG A 29 21.89 -4.45 1.55
N LYS A 30 23.10 -4.83 1.11
CA LYS A 30 24.31 -4.01 1.28
C LYS A 30 24.26 -2.75 0.41
N ASP A 31 23.69 -2.87 -0.78
CA ASP A 31 23.57 -1.76 -1.73
C ASP A 31 22.41 -0.82 -1.36
N LEU A 32 21.45 -1.29 -0.56
CA LEU A 32 20.32 -0.45 -0.13
C LEU A 32 20.78 0.84 0.56
N ASP A 33 21.82 0.76 1.39
CA ASP A 33 22.35 1.90 2.15
C ASP A 33 23.10 2.91 1.27
N SER A 34 23.50 2.53 0.04
CA SER A 34 24.14 3.44 -0.93
C SER A 34 23.14 4.13 -1.87
N LEU A 35 21.87 3.74 -1.85
CA LEU A 35 20.80 4.35 -2.66
C LEU A 35 20.30 5.68 -2.07
N ASN A 36 21.15 6.70 -2.12
CA ASN A 36 20.72 8.07 -1.82
C ASN A 36 19.76 8.59 -2.91
N GLY A 37 18.62 9.15 -2.48
CA GLY A 37 17.67 9.81 -3.38
C GLY A 37 16.99 8.88 -4.39
N ARG A 38 16.46 7.74 -3.97
CA ARG A 38 15.71 6.82 -4.86
C ARG A 38 14.28 6.51 -4.47
N PHE A 39 13.84 6.85 -3.26
CA PHE A 39 12.43 6.66 -2.89
C PHE A 39 11.65 7.91 -3.27
N GLU A 40 10.99 7.86 -4.42
CA GLU A 40 10.18 8.94 -4.92
C GLU A 40 8.77 8.84 -4.35
N THR A 41 8.34 9.87 -3.61
CA THR A 41 6.92 10.11 -3.35
C THR A 41 6.58 11.52 -3.76
N LYS A 42 5.35 11.74 -4.19
CA LYS A 42 4.86 13.08 -4.47
C LYS A 42 4.36 13.71 -3.17
N ASN A 43 4.67 14.98 -2.95
CA ASN A 43 4.02 15.73 -1.87
C ASN A 43 2.58 16.13 -2.25
N GLU A 44 1.89 16.81 -1.34
CA GLU A 44 0.51 17.29 -1.54
C GLU A 44 0.36 18.23 -2.75
N LEU A 45 1.46 18.86 -3.19
CA LEU A 45 1.55 19.73 -4.36
C LEU A 45 1.90 18.98 -5.65
N GLY A 46 2.17 17.67 -5.58
CA GLY A 46 2.52 16.84 -6.74
C GLY A 46 4.01 16.85 -7.12
N GLU A 47 4.86 17.52 -6.35
CA GLU A 47 6.31 17.57 -6.58
C GLU A 47 6.96 16.24 -6.20
N PHE A 48 7.82 15.73 -7.07
CA PHE A 48 8.64 14.55 -6.76
C PHE A 48 9.65 14.90 -5.67
N LYS A 49 9.47 14.30 -4.49
CA LYS A 49 10.50 14.29 -3.46
C LYS A 49 11.15 12.92 -3.45
N SER A 50 12.44 12.93 -3.74
CA SER A 50 13.26 11.75 -3.59
C SER A 50 13.90 11.72 -2.21
N TYR A 51 13.73 10.62 -1.51
CA TYR A 51 14.23 10.44 -0.15
C TYR A 51 15.38 9.44 -0.12
N PRO A 52 16.42 9.68 0.70
CA PRO A 52 17.37 8.64 1.07
C PRO A 52 16.63 7.47 1.70
N VAL A 53 17.11 6.24 1.46
CA VAL A 53 16.52 5.00 2.00
C VAL A 53 16.20 5.10 3.49
N GLN A 54 17.06 5.74 4.26
CA GLN A 54 16.99 5.82 5.72
C GLN A 54 15.76 6.62 6.14
N LYS A 55 15.45 7.68 5.38
CA LYS A 55 14.24 8.47 5.55
C LYS A 55 13.01 7.69 5.12
N SER A 56 13.09 6.91 4.05
CA SER A 56 12.01 6.01 3.60
C SER A 56 11.68 4.92 4.63
N ILE A 57 12.69 4.32 5.25
CA ILE A 57 12.51 3.37 6.36
C ILE A 57 11.75 4.04 7.50
N SER A 58 12.10 5.28 7.85
CA SER A 58 11.40 6.05 8.89
C SER A 58 9.93 6.32 8.52
N LEU A 59 9.65 6.68 7.27
CA LEU A 59 8.28 6.87 6.77
C LEU A 59 7.47 5.58 6.82
N ILE A 60 8.01 4.47 6.32
CA ILE A 60 7.35 3.15 6.35
C ILE A 60 7.07 2.72 7.80
N ARG A 61 8.00 2.99 8.74
CA ARG A 61 7.77 2.72 10.16
C ARG A 61 6.57 3.48 10.72
N LYS A 62 6.35 4.71 10.28
CA LYS A 62 5.20 5.56 10.68
C LYS A 62 3.90 5.08 10.03
N MET A 63 3.94 4.70 8.75
CA MET A 63 2.78 4.18 8.03
C MET A 63 2.32 2.80 8.53
N LYS A 64 3.21 2.04 9.18
CA LYS A 64 3.01 0.67 9.73
C LYS A 64 2.77 -0.40 8.67
N VAL A 65 2.17 -0.06 7.55
CA VAL A 65 1.98 -0.90 6.38
C VAL A 65 2.54 -0.16 5.18
N TRP A 66 3.29 -0.86 4.35
CA TRP A 66 3.75 -0.34 3.06
C TRP A 66 3.74 -1.49 2.05
N ALA A 67 3.32 -1.17 0.83
CA ALA A 67 3.17 -2.14 -0.24
C ALA A 67 3.44 -1.49 -1.60
N TRP A 68 3.57 -2.33 -2.61
CA TRP A 68 3.53 -1.94 -4.02
C TRP A 68 2.99 -3.09 -4.87
N VAL A 69 2.50 -2.75 -6.06
CA VAL A 69 2.08 -3.72 -7.07
C VAL A 69 3.19 -3.98 -8.09
N GLU A 70 3.51 -5.25 -8.30
CA GLU A 70 4.31 -5.76 -9.41
C GLU A 70 3.38 -6.39 -10.46
N ASN A 71 3.56 -6.01 -11.73
CA ASN A 71 2.88 -6.58 -12.90
C ASN A 71 1.34 -6.66 -12.82
N LYS A 72 0.69 -5.81 -12.02
CA LYS A 72 -0.77 -5.82 -11.72
C LYS A 72 -1.30 -7.06 -11.02
N GLU A 73 -0.47 -8.05 -10.78
CA GLU A 73 -0.90 -9.35 -10.29
C GLU A 73 -0.36 -9.65 -8.90
N THR A 74 0.72 -8.98 -8.48
CA THR A 74 1.39 -9.28 -7.21
C THR A 74 1.48 -8.04 -6.34
N ILE A 75 0.90 -8.10 -5.14
CA ILE A 75 1.14 -7.09 -4.09
C ILE A 75 2.26 -7.60 -3.20
N HIS A 76 3.34 -6.83 -3.18
CA HIS A 76 4.46 -6.99 -2.30
C HIS A 76 4.29 -6.08 -1.09
N PHE A 77 4.52 -6.56 0.12
CA PHE A 77 4.22 -5.75 1.30
C PHE A 77 5.03 -6.08 2.56
N PHE A 78 5.10 -5.08 3.44
CA PHE A 78 5.57 -5.19 4.81
C PHE A 78 4.50 -4.66 5.78
N VAL A 79 4.29 -5.37 6.88
CA VAL A 79 3.31 -5.03 7.93
C VAL A 79 3.98 -5.11 9.30
N ARG A 80 3.90 -4.03 10.07
CA ARG A 80 4.30 -4.02 11.49
C ARG A 80 3.28 -4.73 12.37
N LYS A 81 3.75 -5.28 13.49
CA LYS A 81 2.92 -5.98 14.49
C LYS A 81 1.76 -5.12 15.02
N ASN A 82 1.93 -3.80 15.10
CA ASN A 82 0.92 -2.86 15.59
C ASN A 82 0.09 -2.18 14.49
N ALA A 83 0.11 -2.72 13.26
CA ALA A 83 -0.81 -2.29 12.22
C ALA A 83 -2.24 -2.69 12.61
N THR A 84 -3.17 -1.75 12.49
CA THR A 84 -4.60 -1.99 12.73
C THR A 84 -5.25 -2.60 11.49
N GLU A 85 -6.42 -3.24 11.66
CA GLU A 85 -7.25 -3.67 10.52
C GLU A 85 -7.52 -2.51 9.56
N ARG A 86 -7.73 -1.31 10.09
CA ARG A 86 -7.93 -0.09 9.31
C ARG A 86 -6.70 0.29 8.47
N ASP A 87 -5.50 0.16 9.04
CA ASP A 87 -4.24 0.40 8.31
C ASP A 87 -4.08 -0.59 7.14
N LEU A 88 -4.46 -1.86 7.36
CA LEU A 88 -4.44 -2.91 6.33
C LEU A 88 -5.46 -2.61 5.23
N VAL A 89 -6.72 -2.31 5.59
CA VAL A 89 -7.78 -1.98 4.63
C VAL A 89 -7.37 -0.79 3.78
N HIS A 90 -6.86 0.28 4.38
CA HIS A 90 -6.39 1.46 3.66
C HIS A 90 -5.31 1.12 2.62
N CYS A 91 -4.26 0.40 3.04
CA CYS A 91 -3.14 0.08 2.17
C CYS A 91 -3.53 -0.92 1.06
N PHE A 92 -4.15 -2.05 1.38
CA PHE A 92 -4.43 -3.06 0.35
C PHE A 92 -5.48 -2.61 -0.67
N SER A 93 -6.47 -1.81 -0.26
CA SER A 93 -7.41 -1.23 -1.22
C SER A 93 -6.76 -0.20 -2.14
N HIS A 94 -5.74 0.53 -1.67
CA HIS A 94 -4.91 1.39 -2.53
C HIS A 94 -4.23 0.56 -3.62
N GLU A 95 -3.52 -0.49 -3.21
CA GLU A 95 -2.79 -1.37 -4.13
C GLU A 95 -3.71 -2.10 -5.10
N ILE A 96 -4.87 -2.56 -4.66
CA ILE A 96 -5.90 -3.11 -5.54
C ILE A 96 -6.34 -2.05 -6.56
N GLY A 97 -6.45 -0.78 -6.16
CA GLY A 97 -6.72 0.32 -7.09
C GLY A 97 -5.71 0.40 -8.26
N HIS A 98 -4.43 0.15 -7.99
CA HIS A 98 -3.37 0.08 -9.01
C HIS A 98 -3.52 -1.14 -9.94
N THR A 99 -4.00 -2.29 -9.45
CA THR A 99 -4.16 -3.50 -10.30
C THR A 99 -5.24 -3.31 -11.38
N GLN A 100 -6.23 -2.45 -11.13
CA GLN A 100 -7.38 -2.28 -12.01
C GLN A 100 -7.17 -1.29 -13.17
N ARG A 101 -5.99 -0.66 -13.34
CA ARG A 101 -5.84 0.52 -14.24
C ARG A 101 -4.64 0.42 -15.19
N PRO A 102 -4.69 1.05 -16.39
CA PRO A 102 -3.57 1.07 -17.34
C PRO A 102 -2.37 1.84 -16.77
N PHE A 103 -1.19 1.20 -16.79
CA PHE A 103 0.07 1.66 -16.17
C PHE A 103 0.43 3.10 -16.53
N HIS A 104 0.20 4.03 -15.63
CA HIS A 104 0.81 5.36 -15.71
C HIS A 104 1.18 5.76 -14.29
N LYS A 105 2.49 5.81 -13.97
CA LYS A 105 3.05 6.35 -12.72
C LYS A 105 2.81 7.87 -12.63
N SER A 106 1.55 8.25 -12.71
CA SER A 106 1.07 9.63 -12.79
C SER A 106 0.39 9.99 -11.47
N LEU A 107 0.43 11.27 -11.10
CA LEU A 107 -0.27 11.75 -9.90
C LEU A 107 -1.78 11.45 -9.96
N ILE A 108 -2.33 11.43 -11.17
CA ILE A 108 -3.74 11.12 -11.42
C ILE A 108 -4.05 9.67 -11.02
N GLU A 109 -3.13 8.75 -11.29
CA GLU A 109 -3.28 7.32 -10.99
C GLU A 109 -3.19 7.08 -9.47
N GLU A 110 -2.23 7.67 -8.78
CA GLU A 110 -2.13 7.66 -7.31
C GLU A 110 -3.39 8.23 -6.62
N LYS A 111 -3.89 9.38 -7.10
CA LYS A 111 -5.14 9.99 -6.61
C LYS A 111 -6.33 9.04 -6.83
N LYS A 112 -6.33 8.31 -7.92
CA LYS A 112 -7.37 7.33 -8.28
C LYS A 112 -7.28 6.07 -7.40
N ALA A 113 -6.09 5.54 -7.15
CA ALA A 113 -5.87 4.44 -6.21
C ALA A 113 -6.31 4.83 -4.79
N CYS A 114 -5.99 6.05 -4.35
CA CYS A 114 -6.47 6.61 -3.08
C CYS A 114 -8.01 6.66 -2.95
N ILE A 115 -8.78 6.73 -4.04
CA ILE A 115 -10.25 6.67 -3.96
C ILE A 115 -10.70 5.29 -3.49
N TYR A 116 -10.05 4.21 -3.93
CA TYR A 116 -10.37 2.86 -3.43
C TYR A 116 -10.15 2.77 -1.92
N SER A 117 -9.06 3.34 -1.42
CA SER A 117 -8.81 3.42 0.02
C SER A 117 -9.88 4.17 0.77
N LYS A 118 -10.31 5.34 0.26
CA LYS A 118 -11.36 6.12 0.90
C LYS A 118 -12.68 5.35 0.96
N VAL A 119 -13.10 4.75 -0.17
CA VAL A 119 -14.35 3.99 -0.25
C VAL A 119 -14.30 2.74 0.63
N ALA A 120 -13.20 1.98 0.59
CA ALA A 120 -13.04 0.78 1.40
C ALA A 120 -13.04 1.09 2.90
N LEU A 121 -12.42 2.19 3.30
CA LEU A 121 -12.45 2.64 4.70
C LEU A 121 -13.84 3.08 5.14
N MET A 122 -14.56 3.84 4.31
CA MET A 122 -15.95 4.20 4.62
C MET A 122 -16.82 2.95 4.81
N ALA A 123 -16.72 1.98 3.89
CA ALA A 123 -17.45 0.72 4.00
C ALA A 123 -17.06 -0.08 5.26
N TYR A 124 -15.77 -0.13 5.58
CA TYR A 124 -15.26 -0.79 6.79
C TYR A 124 -15.78 -0.12 8.07
N ASP A 125 -15.77 1.22 8.14
CA ASP A 125 -16.22 1.98 9.29
C ASP A 125 -17.74 1.80 9.49
N ILE A 126 -18.54 1.84 8.41
CA ILE A 126 -19.99 1.52 8.43
C ILE A 126 -20.23 0.08 8.91
N ALA A 127 -19.47 -0.90 8.39
CA ALA A 127 -19.64 -2.30 8.77
C ALA A 127 -19.31 -2.54 10.26
N LYS A 128 -18.26 -1.88 10.79
CA LYS A 128 -17.95 -1.93 12.23
C LYS A 128 -19.06 -1.30 13.07
N GLN A 129 -19.66 -0.21 12.61
CA GLN A 129 -20.80 0.42 13.27
C GLN A 129 -22.00 -0.54 13.34
N ILE A 130 -22.46 -1.04 12.19
CA ILE A 130 -23.60 -1.98 12.11
C ILE A 130 -23.37 -3.21 12.97
N LYS A 131 -22.15 -3.77 12.97
CA LYS A 131 -21.81 -4.93 13.79
C LYS A 131 -21.98 -4.65 15.28
N ARG A 132 -21.49 -3.49 15.76
CA ARG A 132 -21.64 -3.09 17.18
C ARG A 132 -23.10 -2.89 17.57
N GLU A 133 -23.87 -2.25 16.70
CA GLU A 133 -25.32 -2.05 16.91
C GLU A 133 -26.04 -3.41 16.98
N THR A 134 -25.69 -4.34 16.11
CA THR A 134 -26.28 -5.69 16.08
C THR A 134 -25.93 -6.50 17.33
N GLU A 135 -24.68 -6.45 17.79
CA GLU A 135 -24.23 -7.13 19.01
C GLU A 135 -24.88 -6.55 20.30
N SER A 136 -25.50 -5.37 20.21
CA SER A 136 -26.22 -4.73 21.31
C SER A 136 -27.72 -5.03 21.34
N ILE A 137 -28.25 -5.76 20.34
CA ILE A 137 -29.63 -6.22 20.32
C ILE A 137 -29.72 -7.50 21.18
N PRO A 138 -30.58 -7.53 22.22
CA PRO A 138 -30.74 -8.68 23.12
C PRO A 138 -31.19 -9.97 22.42
#